data_AF-A0A7V9Z6G2-F1
#
_entry.id   AF-A0A7V9Z6G2-F1
#
_cell.length_a   1.000
_cell.length_b   1.000
_cell.length_c   1.000
_cell.angle_alpha   90.00
_cell.angle_beta   90.00
_cell.angle_gamma   90.00
#
_symmetry.space_group_name_H-M   'P 1'
#
loop_
_entity.id
_entity.type
_entity.pdbx_description
1 polymer ?
#
loop_
_entity_poly.entity_id
_entity_poly.type
_entity_poly.pdbx_seq_one_letter_code
_entity_poly.pdbx_strand_id
1 'polypeptide(L)' 'MERFKNYGLWLAIASFAVIALQTFGVDIDLGKYERLYEAFLSILVIAGIINNPSLGRGYSDKISNQEE' A
#
# COMPACT_ATOMS: atom_id res chain seq x y z
N MET A 1 15.05 -14.68 5.83
CA MET A 1 14.09 -14.33 4.74
C MET A 1 12.71 -14.06 5.35
N GLU A 2 12.58 -13.12 6.29
CA GLU A 2 11.27 -12.79 6.90
C GLU A 2 10.54 -11.68 6.15
N ARG A 3 11.30 -10.78 5.49
CA ARG A 3 10.78 -9.70 4.65
C ARG A 3 9.79 -10.18 3.58
N PHE A 4 10.06 -11.31 2.92
CA PHE A 4 9.17 -11.91 1.91
C PHE A 4 7.93 -12.58 2.51
N LYS A 5 7.82 -12.71 3.83
CA LYS A 5 6.59 -13.15 4.52
C LYS A 5 5.67 -11.97 4.86
N ASN A 6 6.09 -10.72 4.60
CA ASN A 6 5.30 -9.54 4.93
C ASN A 6 4.15 -9.35 3.92
N TYR A 7 2.91 -9.49 4.38
CA TYR A 7 1.71 -9.29 3.55
C TYR A 7 1.60 -7.87 2.99
N GLY A 8 2.03 -6.86 3.76
CA GLY A 8 2.04 -5.47 3.31
C GLY A 8 2.99 -5.24 2.14
N LEU A 9 4.15 -5.91 2.14
CA LEU A 9 5.07 -5.89 1.01
C LEU A 9 4.42 -6.47 -0.25
N TRP A 10 3.78 -7.63 -0.15
CA TRP A 10 3.11 -8.26 -1.29
C TRP A 10 1.92 -7.46 -1.80
N LEU A 11 1.15 -6.85 -0.89
CA LEU A 11 0.06 -5.95 -1.26
C LEU A 11 0.57 -4.71 -2.01
N ALA A 12 1.69 -4.13 -1.57
CA ALA A 12 2.33 -3.02 -2.26
C ALA A 12 2.85 -3.42 -3.65
N ILE A 13 3.49 -4.58 -3.78
CA ILE A 13 3.97 -5.12 -5.06
C ILE A 13 2.79 -5.36 -6.02
N ALA A 14 1.71 -5.98 -5.54
CA ALA A 14 0.52 -6.23 -6.35
C ALA A 14 -0.12 -4.92 -6.83
N SER A 15 -0.24 -3.93 -5.94
CA SER A 15 -0.79 -2.61 -6.28
C SER A 15 0.08 -1.90 -7.33
N PHE A 16 1.41 -1.92 -7.15
CA PHE A 16 2.35 -1.36 -8.11
C PHE A 16 2.27 -2.06 -9.47
N ALA A 17 2.13 -3.39 -9.49
CA ALA A 17 2.05 -4.15 -10.75
C ALA A 17 0.85 -3.74 -11.60
N VAL A 18 -0.32 -3.51 -10.99
CA VAL A 18 -1.53 -3.04 -11.70
C VAL A 18 -1.30 -1.68 -12.36
N ILE A 19 -0.73 -0.73 -11.62
CA ILE A 19 -0.43 0.63 -12.13
C ILE A 19 0.66 0.58 -13.21
N ALA A 20 1.68 -0.28 -13.03
CA ALA A 20 2.74 -0.47 -14.01
C ALA A 20 2.19 -1.02 -15.33
N LEU A 21 1.28 -2.01 -15.28
CA LEU A 21 0.62 -2.54 -16.48
C LEU A 21 -0.19 -1.47 -17.21
N GLN A 22 -0.93 -0.62 -16.49
CA GLN A 22 -1.62 0.53 -17.10
C GLN A 22 -0.64 1.48 -17.80
N THR A 23 0.53 1.73 -17.18
CA THR A 23 1.57 2.59 -17.76
C THR A 23 2.15 2.03 -19.06
N PHE A 24 2.22 0.69 -19.19
CA PHE A 24 2.65 0.03 -20.42
C PHE A 24 1.54 -0.10 -21.48
N GLY A 25 0.38 0.54 -21.27
CA GLY A 25 -0.72 0.59 -22.23
C GLY A 25 -1.73 -0.55 -22.10
N VAL A 26 -1.72 -1.30 -21.00
CA VAL A 26 -2.77 -2.28 -20.71
C VAL A 26 -3.99 -1.52 -20.19
N ASP A 27 -5.09 -1.56 -20.95
CA ASP A 27 -6.35 -0.95 -20.55
C ASP A 27 -7.04 -1.82 -19.48
N ILE A 28 -6.91 -1.40 -18.23
CA ILE A 28 -7.50 -2.06 -17.06
C ILE A 28 -8.67 -1.21 -16.60
N ASP A 29 -9.88 -1.56 -17.06
CA ASP A 29 -11.11 -0.92 -16.60
C ASP A 29 -11.47 -1.40 -15.19
N LEU A 30 -11.12 -0.57 -14.20
CA LEU A 30 -11.49 -0.77 -12.80
C LEU A 30 -12.91 -0.25 -12.51
N GLY A 31 -13.54 0.44 -13.46
CA GLY A 31 -14.92 0.94 -13.40
C GLY A 31 -15.25 1.64 -12.08
N LYS A 32 -16.20 1.05 -11.33
CA LYS A 32 -16.66 1.61 -10.04
C LYS A 32 -15.63 1.49 -8.92
N TYR A 33 -14.67 0.58 -9.04
CA TYR A 33 -13.64 0.37 -8.03
C TYR A 33 -12.70 1.56 -7.93
N GLU A 34 -12.39 2.19 -9.06
CA GLU A 34 -11.57 3.41 -9.12
C GLU A 34 -12.16 4.54 -8.28
N ARG A 35 -13.42 4.88 -8.56
CA ARG A 35 -14.14 5.91 -7.80
C ARG A 35 -14.26 5.58 -6.32
N LEU A 36 -14.37 4.29 -5.98
CA LEU A 36 -14.50 3.85 -4.60
C LEU A 36 -13.19 4.08 -3.82
N TYR A 37 -12.05 3.65 -4.35
CA TYR A 37 -10.78 3.84 -3.64
C TYR A 37 -10.35 5.32 -3.65
N GLU A 38 -10.62 6.08 -4.71
CA GLU A 38 -10.35 7.53 -4.73
C GLU A 38 -11.15 8.27 -3.66
N ALA A 39 -12.45 7.98 -3.54
CA ALA A 39 -13.29 8.54 -2.49
C ALA A 39 -12.76 8.17 -1.10
N PHE A 40 -12.40 6.91 -0.89
CA PHE A 40 -11.83 6.45 0.37
C PHE A 40 -10.49 7.13 0.70
N LEU A 41 -9.56 7.20 -0.24
CA LEU A 41 -8.27 7.87 -0.07
C LEU A 41 -8.46 9.37 0.18
N SER A 42 -9.40 10.03 -0.50
CA SER A 42 -9.69 11.45 -0.27
C SER A 42 -10.15 11.72 1.17
N ILE A 43 -11.01 10.86 1.72
CA ILE A 43 -11.45 10.93 3.11
C ILE A 43 -10.26 10.76 4.06
N LEU A 44 -9.41 9.77 3.80
CA LEU A 44 -8.23 9.51 4.63
C LEU A 44 -7.20 10.65 4.60
N VAL A 45 -7.07 11.33 3.46
CA VAL A 45 -6.20 12.53 3.31
C VAL A 45 -6.78 13.71 4.09
N ILE A 46 -8.08 13.98 3.95
CA ILE A 46 -8.77 15.05 4.69
C ILE A 46 -8.71 14.79 6.20
N ALA A 47 -8.85 13.52 6.61
CA ALA A 47 -8.72 13.09 8.00
C ALA A 47 -7.26 13.13 8.51
N GLY A 48 -6.28 13.43 7.67
CA GLY A 48 -4.86 13.52 8.05
C GLY A 48 -4.18 12.17 8.31
N ILE A 49 -4.81 11.05 7.98
CA ILE A 49 -4.30 9.68 8.26
C ILE A 49 -3.16 9.32 7.31
N ILE A 50 -3.32 9.62 6.02
CA ILE A 50 -2.29 9.32 4.99
C ILE A 50 -1.15 10.36 4.98
N ASN A 51 -1.33 11.53 5.60
CA ASN A 51 -0.41 12.67 5.45
C ASN A 51 0.67 12.80 6.55
N ASN A 52 0.84 11.82 7.44
CA ASN A 52 1.86 11.93 8.49
C ASN A 52 2.96 10.86 8.43
N PRO A 53 3.98 11.04 7.57
CA PRO A 53 5.17 10.19 7.55
C PRO A 53 6.02 10.30 8.83
N SER A 54 5.77 11.29 9.71
CA SER A 54 6.52 11.50 10.95
C SER A 54 5.95 10.73 12.16
N LEU A 55 4.70 10.27 12.11
CA LEU A 55 4.03 9.56 13.23
C LEU A 55 3.76 8.07 12.95
N GLY A 56 3.97 7.59 11.72
CA GLY A 56 3.67 6.21 11.34
C GLY A 56 4.82 5.23 11.62
N ARG A 57 4.53 4.10 12.28
CA ARG A 57 5.35 2.89 12.13
C ARG A 57 5.11 2.40 10.71
N GLY A 58 6.02 2.68 9.78
CA GLY A 58 5.96 2.16 8.40
C GLY A 58 6.00 0.63 8.37
N TYR A 59 6.50 0.03 7.29
CA TYR A 59 6.77 -1.42 7.27
C TYR A 59 7.96 -1.76 8.20
N SER A 60 7.74 -1.71 9.52
CA SER A 60 8.70 -2.15 10.51
C SER A 60 8.78 -3.68 10.48
N ASP A 61 9.96 -4.20 10.18
CA ASP A 61 10.24 -5.62 10.35
C ASP A 61 10.19 -5.94 11.85
N LYS A 62 9.63 -7.08 12.23
CA LYS A 62 9.66 -7.51 13.64
C LYS A 62 11.13 -7.81 13.96
N ILE A 63 11.74 -7.00 14.82
CA ILE A 63 13.02 -7.39 15.41
C ILE A 63 12.70 -8.51 16.39
N SER A 64 13.08 -9.73 16.07
CA SER A 64 13.10 -10.81 17.05
C SER A 64 14.12 -10.42 18.12
N ASN A 65 13.66 -9.93 19.26
CA ASN A 65 14.51 -9.86 20.45
C ASN A 65 14.82 -11.33 20.78
N GLN A 66 16.04 -11.76 20.45
CA GLN A 66 16.60 -12.98 21.02
C GLN A 66 16.87 -12.65 22.48
N GLU A 67 16.00 -13.13 23.37
CA GLU A 67 16.27 -13.17 24.80
C GLU A 67 17.51 -14.06 25.00
N GLU A 68 18.52 -13.50 25.66
CA GLU A 68 19.75 -14.16 26.14
C GLU A 68 19.45 -15.32 27.10
#